data_AF-A0A956VA88-F1
#
_entry.id   AF-A0A956VA88-F1
#
_cell.length_a   1.000
_cell.length_b   1.000
_cell.length_c   1.000
_cell.angle_alpha   90.00
_cell.angle_beta   90.00
_cell.angle_gamma   90.00
#
_symmetry.space_group_name_H-M   'P 1'
#
loop_
_entity.id
_entity.type
_entity.pdbx_description
1 polymer ?
#
loop_
_entity_poly.entity_id
_entity_poly.type
_entity_poly.pdbx_seq_one_letter_code
_entity_poly.pdbx_strand_id
1 'polypeptide(L)'
;PKDIVALALGVNQSTVWRHLKVLLELRLLDARPHMTDYKGHTLTDGYLWCIKLYPYKGKSPRLSYEDLNYQYRDLEADIKSGRTAYKEMQESLVLTKDLKGTELILTWALTPLSYQTPVSSDSCISYLPNLESLFDLPFHPKQERNKQVDKLARSIAFTLADAKSHQFYCQLLWNLLRKHDQGQDYLPAVYDMLIRARTDQLEGFALSAGALFVSRLKEWSGWDDLKRTQPTRVGGAIKA
;
A
#
# COMPACT_ATOMS: atom_id res chain seq x y z
N PRO A 1 8.89 10.25 17.83
CA PRO A 1 8.28 10.18 16.47
C PRO A 1 8.57 8.89 15.68
N LYS A 2 9.72 8.22 15.87
CA LYS A 2 9.93 6.83 15.39
C LYS A 2 8.89 5.86 15.97
N ASP A 3 8.38 6.22 17.12
CA ASP A 3 7.40 5.50 17.92
C ASP A 3 6.06 5.39 17.18
N ILE A 4 5.71 6.39 16.37
CA ILE A 4 4.52 6.34 15.50
C ILE A 4 4.70 5.32 14.39
N VAL A 5 5.91 5.20 13.83
CA VAL A 5 6.21 4.15 12.82
C VAL A 5 6.15 2.77 13.46
N ALA A 6 6.70 2.62 14.68
CA ALA A 6 6.62 1.38 15.43
C ALA A 6 5.16 0.99 15.72
N LEU A 7 4.36 1.96 16.15
CA LEU A 7 2.93 1.80 16.42
C LEU A 7 2.15 1.41 15.16
N ALA A 8 2.38 2.10 14.04
CA ALA A 8 1.76 1.81 12.76
C ALA A 8 2.10 0.41 12.22
N LEU A 9 3.32 -0.06 12.46
CA LEU A 9 3.76 -1.40 12.09
C LEU A 9 3.32 -2.47 13.11
N GLY A 10 2.75 -2.09 14.26
CA GLY A 10 2.38 -3.01 15.33
C GLY A 10 3.57 -3.72 15.98
N VAL A 11 4.75 -3.10 15.97
CA VAL A 11 6.00 -3.67 16.50
C VAL A 11 6.55 -2.84 17.65
N ASN A 12 7.45 -3.46 18.44
CA ASN A 12 8.17 -2.72 19.47
C ASN A 12 9.13 -1.68 18.84
N GLN A 13 9.30 -0.53 19.48
CA GLN A 13 10.25 0.51 19.10
C GLN A 13 11.67 -0.03 18.87
N SER A 14 12.13 -0.96 19.73
CA SER A 14 13.45 -1.59 19.59
C SER A 14 13.63 -2.35 18.27
N THR A 15 12.55 -2.90 17.72
CA THR A 15 12.56 -3.58 16.41
C THR A 15 12.83 -2.57 15.30
N VAL A 16 12.11 -1.44 15.30
CA VAL A 16 12.34 -0.35 14.33
C VAL A 16 13.79 0.14 14.41
N TRP A 17 14.33 0.30 15.62
CA TRP A 17 15.70 0.78 15.81
C TRP A 17 16.75 -0.20 15.27
N ARG A 18 16.54 -1.50 15.47
CA ARG A 18 17.44 -2.54 14.94
C ARG A 18 17.47 -2.52 13.41
N HIS A 19 16.30 -2.47 12.77
CA HIS A 19 16.22 -2.44 11.31
C HIS A 19 16.72 -1.11 10.74
N LEU A 20 16.48 0.01 11.44
CA LEU A 20 16.98 1.31 11.04
C LEU A 20 18.49 1.32 10.89
N LYS A 21 19.20 0.71 11.84
CA LYS A 21 20.66 0.60 11.80
C LYS A 21 21.15 -0.13 10.55
N VAL A 22 20.53 -1.27 10.22
CA VAL A 22 20.87 -2.06 9.02
C VAL A 22 20.63 -1.25 7.75
N LEU A 23 19.50 -0.53 7.66
CA LEU A 23 19.18 0.28 6.47
C LEU A 23 20.11 1.49 6.29
N LEU A 24 20.59 2.08 7.39
CA LEU A 24 21.62 3.12 7.38
C LEU A 24 22.97 2.56 6.89
N GLU A 25 23.38 1.40 7.40
CA GLU A 25 24.63 0.72 7.00
C GLU A 25 24.63 0.35 5.51
N LEU A 26 23.49 -0.12 5.00
CA LEU A 26 23.30 -0.43 3.58
C LEU A 26 23.13 0.81 2.69
N ARG A 27 23.16 2.02 3.26
CA ARG A 27 22.94 3.30 2.56
C ARG A 27 21.62 3.34 1.76
N LEU A 28 20.58 2.69 2.29
CA LEU A 28 19.24 2.68 1.72
C LEU A 28 18.38 3.83 2.25
N LEU A 29 18.73 4.39 3.39
CA LEU A 29 18.12 5.62 3.91
C LEU A 29 19.13 6.46 4.70
N ASP A 30 18.83 7.74 4.89
CA ASP A 30 19.39 8.61 5.92
C ASP A 30 18.24 9.09 6.80
N ALA A 31 18.44 9.17 8.11
CA ALA A 31 17.34 9.51 9.01
C ALA A 31 17.82 10.19 10.30
N ARG A 32 17.28 11.37 10.60
CA ARG A 32 17.74 12.25 11.67
C ARG A 32 16.57 12.86 12.46
N PRO A 33 16.77 13.15 13.76
CA PRO A 33 15.79 13.90 14.52
C PRO A 33 15.69 15.32 13.96
N HIS A 34 14.47 15.79 13.78
CA HIS A 34 14.21 17.22 13.57
C HIS A 34 14.11 17.87 14.96
N MET A 35 14.75 19.02 15.12
CA MET A 35 14.88 19.70 16.39
C MET A 35 14.22 21.06 16.28
N THR A 36 13.50 21.44 17.34
CA THR A 36 12.88 22.75 17.47
C THR A 36 13.10 23.27 18.88
N ASP A 37 13.12 24.59 19.03
CA ASP A 37 13.26 25.22 20.34
C ASP A 37 11.88 25.51 20.92
N TYR A 38 11.60 24.97 22.11
CA TYR A 38 10.37 25.19 22.83
C TYR A 38 10.67 25.57 24.27
N LYS A 39 10.19 26.74 24.70
CA LYS A 39 10.40 27.30 26.05
C LYS A 39 11.88 27.30 26.50
N GLY A 40 12.79 27.60 25.57
CA GLY A 40 14.24 27.65 25.84
C GLY A 40 14.92 26.28 25.90
N HIS A 41 14.22 25.19 25.55
CA HIS A 41 14.79 23.86 25.43
C HIS A 41 14.71 23.37 23.99
N THR A 42 15.82 22.85 23.46
CA THR A 42 15.82 22.17 22.17
C THR A 42 15.20 20.78 22.33
N LEU A 43 14.06 20.57 21.70
CA LEU A 43 13.28 19.33 21.73
C LEU A 43 13.19 18.71 20.34
N THR A 44 12.99 17.39 20.32
CA THR A 44 12.69 16.67 19.07
C THR A 44 11.19 16.72 18.80
N ASP A 45 10.78 17.46 17.78
CA ASP A 45 9.38 17.51 17.30
C ASP A 45 9.08 16.40 16.27
N GLY A 46 10.10 15.89 15.60
CA GLY A 46 9.93 15.03 14.43
C GLY A 46 11.14 14.16 14.13
N TYR A 47 10.98 13.28 13.15
CA TYR A 47 12.09 12.51 12.61
C TYR A 47 11.99 12.54 11.09
N LEU A 48 13.06 12.97 10.44
CA LEU A 48 13.15 13.08 8.99
C LEU A 48 13.80 11.83 8.42
N TRP A 49 13.35 11.46 7.23
CA TRP A 49 13.75 10.24 6.54
C TRP A 49 13.97 10.56 5.07
N CYS A 50 15.18 10.32 4.58
CA CYS A 50 15.52 10.32 3.17
C CYS A 50 15.63 8.87 2.70
N ILE A 51 14.69 8.39 1.89
CA ILE A 51 14.63 6.98 1.46
C ILE A 51 15.09 6.86 0.01
N LYS A 52 16.00 5.92 -0.24
CA LYS A 52 16.45 5.60 -1.58
C LYS A 52 15.49 4.60 -2.24
N LEU A 53 14.69 5.07 -3.20
CA LEU A 53 13.70 4.23 -3.90
C LEU A 53 14.35 3.18 -4.82
N TYR A 54 15.49 3.51 -5.43
CA TYR A 54 16.22 2.61 -6.32
C TYR A 54 17.55 2.20 -5.66
N PRO A 55 17.66 1.00 -5.06
CA PRO A 55 18.85 0.62 -4.28
C PRO A 55 20.14 0.67 -5.09
N TYR A 56 20.07 0.24 -6.36
CA TYR A 56 21.24 0.11 -7.25
C TYR A 56 21.58 1.36 -8.06
N LYS A 57 20.79 2.44 -7.99
CA LYS A 57 20.97 3.63 -8.82
C LYS A 57 20.95 4.92 -8.00
N GLY A 58 21.67 5.93 -8.46
CA GLY A 58 21.66 7.26 -7.86
C GLY A 58 22.56 7.43 -6.64
N LYS A 59 22.53 8.64 -6.06
CA LYS A 59 23.37 9.04 -4.93
C LYS A 59 22.92 8.36 -3.64
N SER A 60 23.83 8.30 -2.66
CA SER A 60 23.46 7.87 -1.31
C SER A 60 22.44 8.86 -0.73
N PRO A 61 21.39 8.38 -0.05
CA PRO A 61 20.42 9.25 0.60
C PRO A 61 21.14 10.10 1.64
N ARG A 62 20.83 11.39 1.68
CA ARG A 62 21.40 12.34 2.64
C ARG A 62 20.41 13.46 2.88
N LEU A 63 20.12 13.71 4.16
CA LEU A 63 19.39 14.91 4.56
C LEU A 63 20.32 16.13 4.47
N SER A 64 19.87 17.16 3.77
CA SER A 64 20.57 18.42 3.65
C SER A 64 20.38 19.28 4.91
N TYR A 65 21.16 20.35 5.02
CA TYR A 65 20.96 21.34 6.09
C TYR A 65 19.61 22.04 5.97
N GLU A 66 19.20 22.35 4.74
CA GLU A 66 17.89 22.94 4.45
C GLU A 66 16.76 22.02 4.91
N ASP A 67 16.88 20.71 4.64
CA ASP A 67 15.89 19.72 5.11
C ASP A 67 15.78 19.69 6.64
N LEU A 68 16.87 19.93 7.38
CA LEU A 68 16.87 19.88 8.84
C LEU A 68 16.39 21.17 9.51
N ASN A 69 16.45 22.30 8.79
CA ASN A 69 16.03 23.61 9.29
C ASN A 69 14.64 24.03 8.81
N TYR A 70 14.09 23.33 7.83
CA TYR A 70 12.76 23.62 7.32
C TYR A 70 11.70 23.29 8.38
N GLN A 71 10.80 24.23 8.65
CA GLN A 71 9.74 24.04 9.64
C GLN A 71 8.59 23.20 9.07
N TYR A 72 8.63 21.88 9.25
CA TYR A 72 7.56 20.98 8.80
C TYR A 72 6.32 21.03 9.69
N ARG A 73 6.49 21.34 10.97
CA ARG A 73 5.46 21.20 11.99
C ARG A 73 5.58 22.24 13.09
N ASP A 74 4.44 22.55 13.71
CA ASP A 74 4.35 23.44 14.86
C ASP A 74 4.14 22.63 16.15
N LEU A 75 5.24 22.41 16.87
CA LEU A 75 5.24 21.67 18.13
C LEU A 75 4.35 22.32 19.20
N GLU A 76 4.26 23.65 19.22
CA GLU A 76 3.43 24.34 20.22
C GLU A 76 1.94 24.11 19.95
N ALA A 77 1.53 24.18 18.68
CA ALA A 77 0.17 23.85 18.27
C ALA A 77 -0.17 22.36 18.55
N ASP A 78 0.78 21.46 18.34
CA ASP A 78 0.61 20.03 18.66
C ASP A 78 0.42 19.78 20.16
N ILE A 79 1.20 20.45 21.01
CA ILE A 79 1.05 20.34 22.47
C ILE A 79 -0.33 20.85 22.90
N LYS A 80 -0.77 22.00 22.36
CA LYS A 80 -2.09 22.58 22.68
C LYS A 80 -3.25 21.68 22.23
N SER A 81 -3.13 21.05 21.06
CA SER A 81 -4.13 20.12 20.53
C SER A 81 -4.02 18.70 21.11
N GLY A 82 -3.00 18.42 21.92
CA GLY A 82 -2.72 17.09 22.44
C GLY A 82 -2.18 16.12 21.39
N ARG A 83 -1.88 16.59 20.18
CA ARG A 83 -1.41 15.78 19.05
C ARG A 83 0.09 15.52 19.14
N THR A 84 0.52 14.86 20.22
CA THR A 84 1.92 14.51 20.49
C THR A 84 2.16 13.01 20.32
N ALA A 85 3.35 12.60 19.86
CA ALA A 85 3.64 11.19 19.60
C ALA A 85 3.52 10.33 20.86
N TYR A 86 3.80 10.94 22.02
CA TYR A 86 3.64 10.33 23.33
C TYR A 86 2.17 10.03 23.66
N LYS A 87 1.27 10.99 23.39
CA LYS A 87 -0.16 10.82 23.67
C LYS A 87 -0.80 9.78 22.75
N GLU A 88 -0.47 9.82 21.46
CA GLU A 88 -0.90 8.80 20.47
C GLU A 88 -0.47 7.39 20.88
N MET A 89 0.75 7.25 21.41
CA MET A 89 1.25 5.96 21.91
C MET A 89 0.46 5.48 23.15
N GLN A 90 0.08 6.38 24.06
CA GLN A 90 -0.75 6.03 25.21
C GLN A 90 -2.18 5.64 24.82
N GLU A 91 -2.81 6.40 23.92
CA GLU A 91 -4.18 6.17 23.48
C GLU A 91 -4.30 4.88 22.63
N SER A 92 -3.29 4.58 21.82
CA SER A 92 -3.30 3.40 20.93
C SER A 92 -3.01 2.08 21.63
N LEU A 93 -2.41 2.10 22.84
CA LEU A 93 -2.35 0.92 23.72
C LEU A 93 -3.76 0.39 24.07
N VAL A 94 -4.80 1.24 23.97
CA VAL A 94 -6.20 0.92 24.28
C VAL A 94 -7.00 0.48 23.04
N LEU A 95 -6.57 0.88 21.83
CA LEU A 95 -7.32 0.74 20.57
C LEU A 95 -6.58 -0.14 19.55
N THR A 96 -6.18 -1.34 19.94
CA THR A 96 -5.51 -2.28 19.03
C THR A 96 -6.53 -3.10 18.25
N LYS A 97 -6.84 -2.71 16.99
CA LYS A 97 -6.99 -3.64 15.84
C LYS A 97 -7.41 -3.04 14.48
N ASP A 98 -7.97 -1.83 14.41
CA ASP A 98 -8.69 -1.40 13.19
C ASP A 98 -8.05 -0.28 12.33
N LEU A 99 -6.92 0.30 12.74
CA LEU A 99 -6.25 1.33 11.93
C LEU A 99 -5.24 0.70 10.98
N LYS A 100 -5.40 0.95 9.67
CA LYS A 100 -4.33 0.66 8.71
C LYS A 100 -3.13 1.55 9.08
N GLY A 101 -1.99 0.93 9.41
CA GLY A 101 -0.80 1.67 9.89
C GLY A 101 -0.36 2.84 9.00
N THR A 102 -0.60 2.76 7.70
CA THR A 102 -0.32 3.85 6.75
C THR A 102 -1.20 5.08 6.97
N GLU A 103 -2.49 4.90 7.28
CA GLU A 103 -3.42 6.00 7.58
C GLU A 103 -3.01 6.72 8.87
N LEU A 104 -2.52 5.98 9.88
CA LEU A 104 -1.97 6.56 11.10
C LEU A 104 -0.71 7.41 10.81
N ILE A 105 0.23 6.88 10.02
CA ILE A 105 1.45 7.61 9.65
C ILE A 105 1.10 8.87 8.85
N LEU A 106 0.19 8.79 7.89
CA LEU A 106 -0.23 9.93 7.07
C LEU A 106 -0.94 10.98 7.92
N THR A 107 -1.90 10.57 8.74
CA THR A 107 -2.61 11.46 9.66
C THR A 107 -1.62 12.12 10.60
N TRP A 108 -0.62 11.39 11.08
CA TRP A 108 0.41 11.96 11.95
C TRP A 108 1.32 12.95 11.21
N ALA A 109 1.90 12.54 10.07
CA ALA A 109 2.93 13.29 9.35
C ALA A 109 2.41 14.56 8.70
N LEU A 110 1.14 14.60 8.30
CA LEU A 110 0.52 15.77 7.69
C LEU A 110 0.03 16.72 8.78
N THR A 111 0.69 17.87 8.98
CA THR A 111 0.16 19.00 9.77
C THR A 111 -1.31 19.23 9.39
N PRO A 112 -2.24 19.55 10.32
CA PRO A 112 -3.61 19.89 9.96
C PRO A 112 -3.60 21.26 9.27
N LEU A 113 -3.12 21.25 8.04
CA LEU A 113 -3.08 22.36 7.13
C LEU A 113 -4.54 22.62 6.76
N SER A 114 -5.09 23.68 7.35
CA SER A 114 -6.22 24.40 6.77
C SER A 114 -5.78 24.91 5.39
N TYR A 115 -5.83 24.08 4.37
CA TYR A 115 -5.69 24.52 2.99
C TYR A 115 -6.70 23.79 2.12
N GLN A 116 -7.55 24.60 1.50
CA GLN A 116 -8.30 24.26 0.30
C GLN A 116 -7.38 23.48 -0.64
N THR A 117 -7.78 22.27 -1.01
CA THR A 117 -7.08 21.40 -1.96
C THR A 117 -6.74 22.19 -3.23
N PRO A 118 -5.47 22.56 -3.47
CA PRO A 118 -5.09 23.13 -4.72
C PRO A 118 -5.02 21.98 -5.71
N VAL A 119 -5.82 22.08 -6.77
CA VAL A 119 -6.08 21.04 -7.77
C VAL A 119 -6.98 19.92 -7.24
N SER A 120 -8.24 19.98 -7.65
CA SER A 120 -9.14 18.82 -7.67
C SER A 120 -8.49 17.77 -8.58
N SER A 121 -7.70 16.88 -8.00
CA SER A 121 -7.33 15.64 -8.65
C SER A 121 -8.62 14.86 -8.85
N ASP A 122 -9.03 14.68 -10.10
CA ASP A 122 -10.21 13.91 -10.48
C ASP A 122 -10.20 12.56 -9.74
N SER A 123 -11.02 12.48 -8.70
CA SER A 123 -10.91 11.52 -7.60
C SER A 123 -11.47 10.14 -7.96
N CYS A 124 -11.58 9.82 -9.25
CA CYS A 124 -12.11 8.54 -9.71
C CYS A 124 -11.05 7.43 -9.72
N ILE A 125 -9.75 7.77 -9.63
CA ILE A 125 -8.65 6.79 -9.75
C ILE A 125 -8.11 6.34 -8.38
N SER A 126 -8.27 7.14 -7.31
CA SER A 126 -7.58 6.94 -6.02
C SER A 126 -8.15 5.83 -5.12
N TYR A 127 -9.27 5.20 -5.48
CA TYR A 127 -9.91 4.15 -4.66
C TYR A 127 -9.75 2.73 -5.22
N LEU A 128 -9.22 2.59 -6.43
CA LEU A 128 -9.00 1.27 -7.03
C LEU A 128 -7.59 0.78 -6.66
N PRO A 129 -7.45 -0.45 -6.13
CA PRO A 129 -6.13 -1.01 -5.83
C PRO A 129 -5.32 -1.13 -7.11
N ASN A 130 -4.01 -0.94 -7.04
CA ASN A 130 -3.12 -1.12 -8.18
C ASN A 130 -3.11 -2.60 -8.63
N LEU A 131 -2.75 -2.90 -9.87
CA LEU A 131 -2.72 -4.29 -10.37
C LEU A 131 -1.74 -5.15 -9.56
N GLU A 132 -0.65 -4.59 -9.04
CA GLU A 132 0.32 -5.25 -8.17
C GLU A 132 -0.32 -5.80 -6.89
N SER A 133 -1.43 -5.21 -6.43
CA SER A 133 -2.19 -5.72 -5.27
C SER A 133 -2.78 -7.12 -5.50
N LEU A 134 -2.71 -7.64 -6.73
CA LEU A 134 -2.99 -9.05 -7.02
C LEU A 134 -2.09 -9.96 -6.18
N PHE A 135 -0.81 -9.62 -6.02
CA PHE A 135 0.16 -10.43 -5.25
C PHE A 135 -0.11 -10.39 -3.75
N ASP A 136 -0.75 -9.35 -3.24
CA ASP A 136 -1.12 -9.25 -1.82
C ASP A 136 -2.38 -10.06 -1.50
N LEU A 137 -3.18 -10.39 -2.51
CA LEU A 137 -4.48 -11.03 -2.36
C LEU A 137 -4.45 -12.33 -1.53
N PRO A 138 -3.48 -13.25 -1.70
CA PRO A 138 -3.40 -14.46 -0.89
C PRO A 138 -3.02 -14.21 0.58
N PHE A 139 -2.32 -13.12 0.87
CA PHE A 139 -1.84 -12.82 2.22
C PHE A 139 -2.87 -12.10 3.10
N HIS A 140 -3.97 -11.62 2.50
CA HIS A 140 -5.07 -11.05 3.27
C HIS A 140 -5.78 -12.10 4.16
N PRO A 141 -6.22 -11.71 5.37
CA PRO A 141 -7.08 -12.54 6.21
C PRO A 141 -8.32 -13.01 5.44
N LYS A 142 -8.75 -14.26 5.64
CA LYS A 142 -9.88 -14.85 4.89
C LYS A 142 -11.14 -13.97 4.93
N GLN A 143 -11.41 -13.30 6.06
CA GLN A 143 -12.56 -12.42 6.23
C GLN A 143 -12.52 -11.16 5.34
N GLU A 144 -11.32 -10.70 4.97
CA GLU A 144 -11.11 -9.50 4.15
C GLU A 144 -11.00 -9.81 2.66
N ARG A 145 -10.63 -11.05 2.29
CA ARG A 145 -10.48 -11.47 0.88
C ARG A 145 -11.71 -11.16 0.03
N ASN A 146 -12.92 -11.26 0.57
CA ASN A 146 -14.15 -10.91 -0.15
C ASN A 146 -14.15 -9.46 -0.66
N LYS A 147 -13.79 -8.52 0.22
CA LYS A 147 -13.74 -7.09 -0.12
C LYS A 147 -12.60 -6.79 -1.09
N GLN A 148 -11.46 -7.47 -0.93
CA GLN A 148 -10.29 -7.26 -1.80
C GLN A 148 -10.51 -7.83 -3.20
N VAL A 149 -11.14 -8.99 -3.33
CA VAL A 149 -11.51 -9.57 -4.64
C VAL A 149 -12.42 -8.63 -5.42
N ASP A 150 -13.45 -8.05 -4.78
CA ASP A 150 -14.34 -7.10 -5.44
C ASP A 150 -13.60 -5.83 -5.89
N LYS A 151 -12.79 -5.23 -5.01
CA LYS A 151 -11.99 -4.04 -5.34
C LYS A 151 -11.02 -4.30 -6.49
N LEU A 152 -10.30 -5.42 -6.45
CA LEU A 152 -9.32 -5.77 -7.46
C LEU A 152 -9.98 -6.13 -8.80
N ALA A 153 -11.13 -6.81 -8.78
CA ALA A 153 -11.91 -7.08 -9.99
C ALA A 153 -12.38 -5.79 -10.68
N ARG A 154 -12.82 -4.79 -9.91
CA ARG A 154 -13.13 -3.45 -10.46
C ARG A 154 -11.91 -2.77 -11.05
N SER A 155 -10.76 -2.88 -10.38
CA SER A 155 -9.50 -2.31 -10.87
C SER A 155 -9.06 -2.95 -12.19
N ILE A 156 -9.16 -4.27 -12.30
CA ILE A 156 -8.87 -5.01 -13.55
C ILE A 156 -9.84 -4.57 -14.66
N ALA A 157 -11.14 -4.57 -14.37
CA ALA A 157 -12.17 -4.18 -15.33
C ALA A 157 -11.96 -2.74 -15.84
N PHE A 158 -11.60 -1.83 -14.94
CA PHE A 158 -11.26 -0.45 -15.28
C PHE A 158 -9.99 -0.37 -16.13
N THR A 159 -8.92 -1.05 -15.70
CA THR A 159 -7.61 -1.03 -16.38
C THR A 159 -7.69 -1.57 -17.81
N LEU A 160 -8.51 -2.60 -18.03
CA LEU A 160 -8.72 -3.20 -19.34
C LEU A 160 -9.83 -2.55 -20.16
N ALA A 161 -10.46 -1.48 -19.64
CA ALA A 161 -11.64 -0.83 -20.22
C ALA A 161 -12.80 -1.83 -20.52
N ASP A 162 -12.99 -2.81 -19.64
CA ASP A 162 -13.99 -3.89 -19.77
C ASP A 162 -14.91 -3.97 -18.54
N ALA A 163 -15.65 -2.89 -18.27
CA ALA A 163 -16.51 -2.74 -17.10
C ALA A 163 -17.61 -3.83 -16.99
N LYS A 164 -18.09 -4.34 -18.13
CA LYS A 164 -19.14 -5.38 -18.19
C LYS A 164 -18.68 -6.75 -17.69
N SER A 165 -17.37 -7.00 -17.65
CA SER A 165 -16.78 -8.30 -17.27
C SER A 165 -16.40 -8.41 -15.80
N HIS A 166 -16.88 -7.51 -14.94
CA HIS A 166 -16.58 -7.51 -13.50
C HIS A 166 -16.78 -8.87 -12.82
N GLN A 167 -17.93 -9.52 -13.05
CA GLN A 167 -18.24 -10.83 -12.45
C GLN A 167 -17.25 -11.93 -12.89
N PHE A 168 -16.82 -11.88 -14.15
CA PHE A 168 -15.81 -12.80 -14.68
C PHE A 168 -14.48 -12.61 -13.95
N TYR A 169 -14.03 -11.36 -13.73
CA TYR A 169 -12.81 -11.10 -12.99
C TYR A 169 -12.91 -11.52 -11.52
N CYS A 170 -14.06 -11.31 -10.86
CA CYS A 170 -14.27 -11.85 -9.50
C CYS A 170 -14.11 -13.38 -9.48
N GLN A 171 -14.72 -14.09 -10.44
CA GLN A 171 -14.62 -15.54 -10.53
C GLN A 171 -13.17 -15.99 -10.77
N LEU A 172 -12.46 -15.30 -11.66
CA LEU A 172 -11.06 -15.56 -11.95
C LEU A 172 -10.19 -15.44 -10.70
N LEU A 173 -10.31 -14.32 -9.97
CA LEU A 173 -9.56 -14.06 -8.73
C LEU A 173 -9.86 -15.10 -7.65
N TRP A 174 -11.13 -15.52 -7.52
CA TRP A 174 -11.48 -16.59 -6.61
C TRP A 174 -10.84 -17.94 -6.98
N ASN A 175 -10.77 -18.26 -8.26
CA ASN A 175 -10.09 -19.48 -8.72
C ASN A 175 -8.58 -19.42 -8.46
N LEU A 176 -7.95 -18.26 -8.70
CA LEU A 176 -6.54 -18.05 -8.40
C LEU A 176 -6.24 -18.22 -6.91
N LEU A 177 -7.05 -17.63 -6.05
CA LEU A 177 -6.94 -17.78 -4.60
C LEU A 177 -7.09 -19.23 -4.14
N ARG A 178 -8.04 -19.98 -4.72
CA ARG A 178 -8.23 -21.41 -4.41
C ARG A 178 -7.03 -22.25 -4.82
N LYS A 179 -6.48 -21.99 -6.00
CA LYS A 179 -5.28 -22.68 -6.49
C LYS A 179 -4.06 -22.36 -5.65
N HIS A 180 -3.89 -21.10 -5.28
CA HIS A 180 -2.83 -20.68 -4.37
C HIS A 180 -2.94 -21.37 -3.00
N ASP A 181 -4.14 -21.41 -2.39
CA ASP A 181 -4.37 -22.14 -1.13
C ASP A 181 -4.15 -23.67 -1.28
N GLN A 182 -4.19 -24.22 -2.50
CA GLN A 182 -3.84 -25.61 -2.84
C GLN A 182 -2.34 -25.81 -3.17
N GLY A 183 -1.52 -24.76 -3.08
CA GLY A 183 -0.09 -24.80 -3.37
C GLY A 183 0.29 -24.58 -4.84
N GLN A 184 -0.67 -24.21 -5.69
CA GLN A 184 -0.44 -23.90 -7.11
C GLN A 184 -0.54 -22.40 -7.32
N ASP A 185 0.59 -21.73 -7.58
CA ASP A 185 0.61 -20.28 -7.79
C ASP A 185 0.50 -19.94 -9.29
N TYR A 186 -0.65 -19.37 -9.65
CA TYR A 186 -0.95 -18.90 -11.00
C TYR A 186 -1.04 -17.37 -11.09
N LEU A 187 -0.84 -16.66 -9.98
CA LEU A 187 -0.95 -15.20 -9.95
C LEU A 187 0.07 -14.51 -10.86
N PRO A 188 1.36 -14.88 -10.89
CA PRO A 188 2.34 -14.24 -11.77
C PRO A 188 1.98 -14.34 -13.25
N ALA A 189 1.57 -15.53 -13.71
CA ALA A 189 1.21 -15.75 -15.11
C ALA A 189 0.00 -14.89 -15.53
N VAL A 190 -1.02 -14.81 -14.67
CA VAL A 190 -2.20 -13.96 -14.94
C VAL A 190 -1.85 -12.48 -14.90
N TYR A 191 -1.00 -12.05 -13.96
CA TYR A 191 -0.52 -10.68 -13.88
C TYR A 191 0.21 -10.25 -15.17
N ASP A 192 1.14 -11.07 -15.66
CA ASP A 192 1.89 -10.78 -16.89
C ASP A 192 0.96 -10.67 -18.10
N MET A 193 -0.03 -11.57 -18.20
CA MET A 193 -1.06 -11.50 -19.25
C MET A 193 -1.90 -10.23 -19.18
N LEU A 194 -2.28 -9.78 -17.98
CA LEU A 194 -3.04 -8.55 -17.77
C LEU A 194 -2.24 -7.32 -18.24
N ILE A 195 -0.99 -7.19 -17.78
CA ILE A 195 -0.12 -6.08 -18.17
C ILE A 195 0.13 -6.10 -19.66
N ARG A 196 0.49 -7.26 -20.24
CA ARG A 196 0.78 -7.32 -21.68
C ARG A 196 -0.45 -6.99 -22.50
N ALA A 197 -1.64 -7.46 -22.12
CA ALA A 197 -2.88 -7.14 -22.84
C ALA A 197 -3.19 -5.63 -22.81
N ARG A 198 -2.92 -4.95 -21.69
CA ARG A 198 -3.05 -3.50 -21.59
C ARG A 198 -2.01 -2.77 -22.44
N THR A 199 -0.75 -3.19 -22.37
CA THR A 199 0.34 -2.61 -23.16
C THR A 199 0.09 -2.75 -24.66
N ASP A 200 -0.35 -3.92 -25.12
CA ASP A 200 -0.67 -4.13 -26.54
C ASP A 200 -1.80 -3.24 -27.04
N GLN A 201 -2.80 -2.96 -26.21
CA GLN A 201 -3.86 -2.01 -26.57
C GLN A 201 -3.31 -0.60 -26.69
N LEU A 202 -2.44 -0.18 -25.76
CA LEU A 202 -1.80 1.15 -25.80
C LEU A 202 -0.86 1.30 -27.01
N GLU A 203 -0.17 0.22 -27.38
CA GLU A 203 0.70 0.17 -28.56
C GLU A 203 -0.11 0.03 -29.88
N GLY A 204 -1.43 -0.18 -29.81
CA GLY A 204 -2.31 -0.31 -30.98
C GLY A 204 -2.35 -1.70 -31.61
N PHE A 205 -1.72 -2.71 -30.99
CA PHE A 205 -1.76 -4.11 -31.45
C PHE A 205 -3.09 -4.81 -31.17
N ALA A 206 -3.96 -4.24 -30.34
CA ALA A 206 -5.30 -4.75 -30.09
C ALA A 206 -6.34 -3.66 -29.86
N LEU A 207 -7.56 -3.90 -30.35
CA LEU A 207 -8.70 -3.00 -30.17
C LEU A 207 -9.26 -3.03 -28.74
N SER A 208 -9.20 -4.18 -28.07
CA SER A 208 -9.73 -4.38 -26.71
C SER A 208 -8.77 -5.19 -25.86
N ALA A 209 -8.25 -4.57 -24.79
CA ALA A 209 -7.38 -5.24 -23.83
C ALA A 209 -8.10 -6.38 -23.10
N GLY A 210 -9.37 -6.20 -22.72
CA GLY A 210 -10.19 -7.23 -22.07
C GLY A 210 -10.35 -8.48 -22.94
N ALA A 211 -10.71 -8.31 -24.22
CA ALA A 211 -10.87 -9.44 -25.14
C ALA A 211 -9.55 -10.16 -25.41
N LEU A 212 -8.45 -9.39 -25.61
CA LEU A 212 -7.12 -9.95 -25.81
C LEU A 212 -6.66 -10.74 -24.59
N PHE A 213 -6.85 -10.20 -23.39
CA PHE A 213 -6.55 -10.89 -22.13
C PHE A 213 -7.30 -12.22 -22.05
N VAL A 214 -8.60 -12.25 -22.34
CA VAL A 214 -9.40 -13.48 -22.31
C VAL A 214 -8.93 -14.49 -23.37
N SER A 215 -8.51 -14.04 -24.56
CA SER A 215 -7.93 -14.94 -25.58
C SER A 215 -6.67 -15.61 -25.06
N ARG A 216 -5.73 -14.82 -24.53
CA ARG A 216 -4.48 -15.33 -23.95
C ARG A 216 -4.71 -16.26 -22.78
N LEU A 217 -5.66 -15.90 -21.92
CA LEU A 217 -6.05 -16.74 -20.82
C LEU A 217 -6.54 -18.10 -21.35
N LYS A 218 -7.37 -18.14 -22.40
CA LYS A 218 -7.85 -19.40 -22.98
C LYS A 218 -6.76 -20.23 -23.68
N GLU A 219 -5.75 -19.58 -24.26
CA GLU A 219 -4.61 -20.23 -24.92
C GLU A 219 -3.57 -20.75 -23.91
N TRP A 220 -3.56 -20.20 -22.69
CA TRP A 220 -2.63 -20.59 -21.64
C TRP A 220 -2.99 -21.96 -21.03
N SER A 221 -1.98 -22.83 -20.90
CA SER A 221 -2.15 -24.22 -20.43
C SER A 221 -2.76 -24.36 -19.04
N GLY A 222 -2.59 -23.35 -18.17
CA GLY A 222 -3.18 -23.35 -16.82
C GLY A 222 -4.68 -23.04 -16.78
N TRP A 223 -5.28 -22.61 -17.88
CA TRP A 223 -6.67 -22.17 -17.90
C TRP A 223 -7.69 -23.28 -17.65
N ASP A 224 -7.49 -24.44 -18.27
CA ASP A 224 -8.40 -25.57 -18.06
C ASP A 224 -8.39 -26.03 -16.61
N ASP A 225 -7.22 -26.03 -15.97
CA ASP A 225 -7.09 -26.35 -14.55
C ASP A 225 -7.73 -25.27 -13.66
N LEU A 226 -7.51 -23.99 -13.98
CA LEU A 226 -8.10 -22.86 -13.27
C LEU A 226 -9.64 -22.86 -13.38
N LYS A 227 -10.19 -23.22 -14.54
CA LYS A 227 -11.63 -23.30 -14.78
C LYS A 227 -12.28 -24.47 -14.04
N ARG A 228 -11.55 -25.58 -13.86
CA ARG A 228 -12.02 -26.78 -13.13
C ARG A 228 -11.84 -26.68 -11.62
N THR A 229 -11.31 -25.57 -11.11
CA THR A 229 -11.14 -25.34 -9.68
C THR A 229 -12.46 -25.53 -8.93
N GLN A 230 -12.49 -26.50 -8.01
CA GLN A 230 -13.68 -26.75 -7.20
C GLN A 230 -13.97 -25.55 -6.29
N PRO A 231 -15.25 -25.24 -6.01
CA PRO A 231 -15.64 -24.13 -5.15
C PRO A 231 -15.35 -24.47 -3.67
N THR A 232 -14.07 -24.55 -3.31
CA THR A 232 -13.63 -24.61 -1.92
C THR A 232 -13.71 -23.23 -1.30
N ARG A 233 -13.97 -23.20 0.00
CA ARG A 233 -14.17 -21.95 0.73
C ARG A 233 -12.83 -21.31 1.09
N VAL A 234 -12.57 -20.17 0.49
CA VAL A 234 -11.30 -19.43 0.62
C VAL A 234 -11.49 -18.07 1.32
N GLY A 235 -12.72 -17.55 1.34
CA GLY A 235 -13.12 -16.33 2.06
C GLY A 235 -13.87 -16.61 3.37
N GLY A 236 -14.03 -15.56 4.19
CA GLY A 236 -14.81 -15.59 5.43
C GLY A 236 -16.31 -15.80 5.18
N ALA A 237 -17.04 -16.13 6.25
CA ALA A 237 -18.51 -16.15 6.19
C ALA A 237 -19.02 -14.78 5.81
N ILE A 238 -19.90 -14.71 4.81
CA ILE A 238 -20.77 -13.55 4.67
C ILE A 238 -21.66 -13.60 5.92
N LYS A 239 -21.46 -12.65 6.83
CA LYS A 239 -22.43 -12.44 7.91
C LYS A 239 -23.69 -11.92 7.23
N ALA A 240 -24.78 -12.67 7.35
CA ALA A 240 -26.11 -12.27 6.91
C ALA A 240 -26.57 -11.02 7.69
#